data_AF-A0A7W0XX05-F1
#
_entry.id   AF-A0A7W0XX05-F1
#
_cell.length_a   1.000
_cell.length_b   1.000
_cell.length_c   1.000
_cell.angle_alpha   90.00
_cell.angle_beta   90.00
_cell.angle_gamma   90.00
#
_symmetry.space_group_name_H-M   'P 1'
#
loop_
_entity.id
_entity.type
_entity.pdbx_description
1 polymer ?
#
loop_
_entity_poly.entity_id
_entity_poly.type
_entity_poly.pdbx_seq_one_letter_code
_entity_poly.pdbx_strand_id
1 'polypeptide(L)' 'MSSPYDAIAEVEEFDVTSTDIADGQELNRPQLSDVMGAGGEDRSPQLSWSGFPAETKT' A
#
# COMPACT_ATOMS: atom_id res chain seq x y z
N MET A 1 -3.96 -18.15 7.10
CA MET A 1 -3.43 -17.43 5.93
C MET A 1 -2.03 -17.00 6.28
N SER A 2 -1.07 -17.18 5.38
CA SER A 2 0.29 -16.69 5.58
C SER A 2 0.46 -15.38 4.82
N SER A 3 1.05 -14.39 5.47
CA SER A 3 1.42 -13.12 4.87
C SER A 3 2.82 -13.24 4.26
N PRO A 4 3.13 -12.56 3.14
CA PRO A 4 4.51 -12.48 2.66
C PRO A 4 5.47 -11.88 3.69
N TYR A 5 4.95 -11.11 4.67
CA TYR A 5 5.73 -10.54 5.76
C TYR A 5 6.09 -11.56 6.86
N ASP A 6 5.48 -12.74 6.90
CA ASP A 6 5.80 -13.80 7.87
C ASP A 6 7.25 -14.32 7.70
N ALA A 7 7.88 -14.04 6.56
CA ALA A 7 9.24 -14.47 6.23
C ALA A 7 10.34 -13.50 6.67
N ILE A 8 9.97 -12.34 7.26
CA ILE A 8 10.90 -11.31 7.69
C ILE A 8 10.76 -11.00 9.18
N ALA A 9 11.61 -10.12 9.71
CA ALA A 9 11.54 -9.71 11.11
C ALA A 9 10.26 -8.92 11.40
N GLU A 10 9.64 -9.21 12.55
CA GLU A 10 8.54 -8.40 13.09
C GLU A 10 9.06 -7.02 13.51
N VAL A 11 8.26 -5.98 13.22
CA VAL A 11 8.53 -4.59 13.55
C VAL A 11 7.26 -3.95 14.11
N GLU A 12 7.38 -2.77 14.73
CA GLU A 12 6.22 -2.05 15.26
C GLU A 12 5.27 -1.60 14.14
N GLU A 13 3.97 -1.75 14.39
CA GLU A 13 2.91 -1.35 13.47
C GLU A 13 2.60 0.15 13.56
N PHE A 14 2.12 0.73 12.45
CA PHE A 14 1.58 2.07 12.39
C PHE A 14 0.50 2.16 11.30
N ASP A 15 -0.34 3.19 11.36
CA ASP A 15 -1.48 3.31 10.46
C ASP A 15 -1.03 3.79 9.07
N VAL A 16 -1.56 3.13 8.03
CA VAL A 16 -1.47 3.56 6.64
C VAL A 16 -2.87 3.56 6.04
N THR A 17 -3.23 4.66 5.39
CA THR A 17 -4.54 4.88 4.78
C THR A 17 -4.39 5.34 3.34
N SER A 18 -5.43 5.08 2.54
CA SER A 18 -5.53 5.54 1.17
C SER A 18 -6.97 5.94 0.84
N THR A 19 -7.14 7.00 0.05
CA THR A 19 -8.43 7.32 -0.58
C THR A 19 -8.64 6.59 -1.91
N ASP A 20 -7.60 5.94 -2.45
CA ASP A 20 -7.62 5.26 -3.74
C ASP A 20 -7.79 3.74 -3.61
N ILE A 21 -7.34 3.13 -2.50
CA ILE A 21 -7.34 1.67 -2.29
C ILE A 21 -7.86 1.28 -0.89
N ALA A 22 -8.38 0.07 -0.76
CA ALA A 22 -8.82 -0.52 0.50
C ALA A 22 -8.22 -1.92 0.69
N ASP A 23 -7.85 -2.27 1.93
CA ASP A 23 -7.20 -3.55 2.22
C ASP A 23 -8.07 -4.76 1.85
N GLY A 24 -7.44 -5.73 1.19
CA GLY A 24 -8.10 -6.93 0.65
C GLY A 24 -9.12 -6.69 -0.47
N GLN A 25 -9.30 -5.45 -0.96
CA GLN A 25 -10.25 -5.12 -2.03
C GLN A 25 -9.58 -5.05 -3.41
N GLU A 26 -10.41 -5.13 -4.46
CA GLU A 26 -9.96 -4.95 -5.85
C GLU A 26 -9.46 -3.52 -6.09
N LEU A 27 -8.40 -3.39 -6.89
CA LEU A 27 -7.84 -2.09 -7.25
C LEU A 27 -8.75 -1.33 -8.21
N ASN A 28 -8.86 -0.02 -8.02
CA ASN A 28 -9.56 0.86 -8.95
C ASN A 28 -8.75 1.03 -10.25
N ARG A 29 -9.46 1.33 -11.35
CA ARG A 29 -8.86 1.44 -12.70
C ARG A 29 -7.61 2.33 -12.76
N PRO A 30 -7.54 3.52 -12.12
CA PRO A 30 -6.36 4.37 -12.24
C PRO A 30 -5.07 3.71 -11.73
N GLN A 31 -5.17 2.80 -10.76
CA GLN A 31 -4.04 2.07 -10.18
C GLN A 31 -3.61 0.85 -11.00
N LEU A 32 -4.40 0.43 -11.99
CA LEU A 32 -4.00 -0.60 -12.94
C LEU A 32 -2.96 -0.03 -13.93
N SER A 33 -2.24 -0.92 -14.61
CA SER A 33 -1.20 -0.50 -15.55
C SER A 33 -1.75 -0.17 -16.94
N ASP A 34 -1.31 0.94 -17.52
CA ASP A 34 -1.43 1.25 -18.94
C ASP A 34 -0.26 0.63 -19.73
N VAL A 35 0.96 0.77 -19.23
CA VAL A 35 2.20 0.27 -19.89
C VAL A 35 2.16 -1.24 -20.12
N MET A 36 1.61 -2.01 -19.18
CA MET A 36 1.48 -3.46 -19.31
C MET A 36 0.17 -3.89 -19.99
N GLY A 37 -0.62 -2.95 -20.50
CA GLY A 37 -1.86 -3.21 -21.25
C GLY A 37 -3.04 -3.68 -20.39
N ALA A 38 -3.06 -3.35 -19.10
CA ALA A 38 -4.16 -3.71 -18.19
C ALA A 38 -5.33 -2.70 -18.22
N GLY A 39 -5.29 -1.71 -19.11
CA GLY A 39 -6.36 -0.71 -19.29
C GLY A 39 -6.45 0.31 -18.15
N GLY A 40 -5.37 0.49 -17.41
CA GLY A 40 -5.27 1.46 -16.32
C GLY A 40 -4.60 2.77 -16.71
N GLU A 41 -3.99 3.43 -15.72
CA GLU A 41 -3.38 4.76 -15.88
C GLU A 41 -1.98 4.83 -15.25
N ASP A 42 -1.47 3.71 -14.68
CA ASP A 42 -0.22 3.64 -13.92
C ASP A 42 -0.14 4.71 -12.81
N ARG A 43 -1.28 5.12 -12.25
CA ARG A 43 -1.33 6.15 -11.21
C ARG A 43 -1.14 5.51 -9.85
N SER A 44 -0.02 5.82 -9.20
CA SER A 44 0.23 5.43 -7.81
C SER A 44 -0.92 5.87 -6.89
N PRO A 45 -1.34 5.05 -5.92
CA PRO A 45 -2.38 5.41 -4.99
C PRO A 45 -1.92 6.55 -4.07
N GLN A 46 -2.86 7.40 -3.66
CA GLN A 46 -2.67 8.30 -2.54
C GLN A 46 -2.38 7.47 -1.29
N LEU A 47 -1.46 7.95 -0.46
CA LEU A 47 -1.13 7.33 0.82
C LEU A 47 -1.00 8.41 1.90
N SER A 48 -1.44 8.09 3.10
CA SER A 48 -1.19 8.86 4.31
C SER A 48 -0.91 7.90 5.46
N TRP A 49 0.06 8.24 6.31
CA TRP A 49 0.48 7.39 7.42
C TRP A 49 0.66 8.19 8.72
N SER A 50 0.43 7.52 9.85
CA SER A 50 0.48 8.12 11.18
C SER A 50 0.75 7.08 12.26
N GLY A 51 1.21 7.52 13.43
CA GLY A 51 1.48 6.61 14.56
C GLY A 51 2.80 5.85 14.46
N PHE A 52 3.70 6.24 13.56
CA PHE A 52 5.04 5.66 13.42
C PHE A 52 5.94 5.97 14.63
N PRO A 53 6.97 5.14 14.92
CA PRO A 53 7.89 5.35 16.03
C PRO A 53 8.52 6.74 16.04
N ALA A 54 8.65 7.34 17.22
CA ALA A 54 9.08 8.74 17.37
C ALA A 54 10.53 8.98 16.90
N GLU A 55 11.35 7.94 16.87
CA GLU A 55 12.74 7.94 16.41
C GLU A 55 12.89 7.81 14.89
N THR A 56 11.79 7.66 14.15
CA THR A 56 11.79 7.58 12.67
C THR A 56 12.49 8.80 12.08
N LYS A 57 13.53 8.57 11.27
CA LYS A 57 14.32 9.65 10.66
C LYS A 57 13.91 9.98 9.23
N THR A 58 13.43 8.98 8.50
CA THR A 58 13.00 9.03 7.10
C THR A 58 12.04 7.90 6.84
#